data_AF-A0A6J1CAN2-F1
#
_entry.id   AF-A0A6J1CAN2-F1
#
_cell.length_a   1.000
_cell.length_b   1.000
_cell.length_c   1.000
_cell.angle_alpha   90.00
_cell.angle_beta   90.00
_cell.angle_gamma   90.00
#
_symmetry.space_group_name_H-M   'P 1'
#
loop_
_entity.id
_entity.type
_entity.pdbx_description
1 polymer ?
#
loop_
_entity_poly.entity_id
_entity_poly.type
_entity_poly.pdbx_seq_one_letter_code
_entity_poly.pdbx_strand_id
1 'polypeptide(L)'
;MTDLKTAIETAGDLTQMQVQVKLLGTQFGVALPSSPMPSNISLANDGYRCPKPVLQGKSEMHVCCTPDPRVKTNITTSEEFLPRQNGDLTIMYDVTRTYDSSYWAQVTISNHNPLGRLDYWQLSWDWMRDEFIYSMKGAYPSVVDSTDCIFGRQGTYYRDLDFANVLSCERRPTIIDLPPTKANDTTLGMIPFCCRNGTILPSHMDPTKSVSAFQMQVFKMPPDLNRSQLTPPQNWQISGILNPTYKCGPPVRVSPSQSADSSGLPLNSTAVASWQVVCNITQVKGDSPKCCVSFSAFYNDSVVPCRTCACGCSHNSANTCNATAPAMLLPPDALLVPFENRTVKAVAWAGLKHFPIPNPKPCADNCGVSINWHLYTDYRDGWSARITLFNWDEVNFADWFAAVEMNKAAPGFQAMYSFNATTLELDGFNNTIFMQGNPGLNYLVAEADGVNPAKDPRVPGKQQSVISFTKKNLPGLNMAAGDGFPTKVFFNGEECLLPKLLPANDSRRNIASFIPSILILLLVFVFIQQ
;
A
#
# COMPACT_ATOMS: atom_id res chain seq x y z
N MET A 1 10.46 -34.05 15.67
CA MET A 1 11.07 -35.32 16.09
C MET A 1 12.32 -35.53 15.24
N THR A 2 13.49 -35.71 15.84
CA THR A 2 14.75 -35.96 15.13
C THR A 2 14.81 -37.42 14.69
N ASP A 3 15.04 -37.65 13.39
CA ASP A 3 15.01 -38.97 12.73
C ASP A 3 16.31 -39.80 12.91
N LEU A 4 17.16 -39.40 13.85
CA LEU A 4 18.45 -40.05 14.10
C LEU A 4 18.36 -40.96 15.33
N LYS A 5 18.63 -42.25 15.10
CA LYS A 5 18.66 -43.30 16.13
C LYS A 5 19.78 -43.04 17.15
N THR A 6 19.53 -43.41 18.40
CA THR A 6 20.49 -43.29 19.51
C THR A 6 21.66 -44.27 19.36
N ALA A 7 22.78 -44.00 20.05
CA ALA A 7 23.98 -44.85 20.00
C ALA A 7 23.74 -46.30 20.47
N ILE A 8 22.71 -46.53 21.29
CA ILE A 8 22.26 -47.86 21.71
C ILE A 8 21.47 -48.54 20.59
N GLU A 9 20.62 -47.79 19.89
CA GLU A 9 19.80 -48.30 18.78
C GLU A 9 20.63 -48.63 17.53
N THR A 10 21.80 -48.02 17.36
CA THR A 10 22.71 -48.29 16.24
C THR A 10 23.76 -49.37 16.53
N ALA A 11 23.91 -49.83 17.78
CA ALA A 11 24.62 -51.04 18.22
C ALA A 11 25.95 -51.41 17.49
N GLY A 12 26.72 -50.43 17.01
CA GLY A 12 27.98 -50.67 16.30
C GLY A 12 27.86 -50.92 14.79
N ASP A 13 26.68 -50.78 14.18
CA ASP A 13 26.48 -50.83 12.73
C ASP A 13 26.99 -49.55 12.05
N LEU A 14 28.21 -49.63 11.49
CA LEU A 14 28.89 -48.51 10.83
C LEU A 14 28.09 -47.91 9.68
N THR A 15 27.22 -48.67 9.01
CA THR A 15 26.42 -48.14 7.89
C THR A 15 25.34 -47.15 8.33
N GLN A 16 24.92 -47.21 9.58
CA GLN A 16 23.94 -46.31 10.19
C GLN A 16 24.57 -45.13 10.93
N MET A 17 25.91 -45.12 11.10
CA MET A 17 26.65 -44.08 11.83
C MET A 17 27.83 -43.46 11.06
N GLN A 18 28.07 -43.88 9.82
CA GLN A 18 29.15 -43.39 8.97
C GLN A 18 28.59 -42.73 7.70
N VAL A 19 29.09 -41.54 7.39
CA VAL A 19 28.86 -40.87 6.10
C VAL A 19 30.20 -40.74 5.37
N GLN A 20 30.25 -41.21 4.12
CA GLN A 20 31.43 -41.08 3.27
C GLN A 20 31.26 -39.88 2.33
N VAL A 21 32.14 -38.88 2.47
CA VAL A 21 32.15 -37.69 1.63
C VAL A 21 33.38 -37.73 0.74
N LYS A 22 33.18 -37.64 -0.58
CA LYS A 22 34.29 -37.58 -1.55
C LYS A 22 34.73 -36.13 -1.71
N LEU A 23 35.99 -35.84 -1.39
CA LEU A 23 36.57 -34.51 -1.51
C LEU A 23 37.53 -34.48 -2.70
N LEU A 24 37.49 -33.39 -3.47
CA LEU A 24 38.46 -33.12 -4.53
C LEU A 24 39.42 -32.02 -4.06
N GLY A 25 40.72 -32.30 -4.06
CA GLY A 25 41.74 -31.33 -3.65
C GLY A 25 41.94 -30.20 -4.67
N THR A 26 42.50 -29.09 -4.22
CA THR A 26 42.75 -27.89 -5.05
C THR A 26 44.20 -27.74 -5.52
N GLN A 27 45.09 -28.67 -5.15
CA GLN A 27 46.51 -28.61 -5.48
C GLN A 27 46.80 -29.25 -6.84
N PHE A 28 47.43 -28.50 -7.74
CA PHE A 28 47.78 -28.95 -9.09
C PHE A 28 49.22 -29.46 -9.18
N GLY A 29 49.47 -30.48 -10.00
CA GLY A 29 50.82 -31.00 -10.30
C GLY A 29 51.38 -32.05 -9.33
N VAL A 30 50.53 -32.71 -8.55
CA VAL A 30 50.96 -33.78 -7.63
C VAL A 30 51.26 -35.06 -8.41
N ALA A 31 52.50 -35.56 -8.35
CA ALA A 31 52.91 -36.80 -8.97
C ALA A 31 52.39 -38.03 -8.19
N LEU A 32 51.78 -39.00 -8.89
CA LEU A 32 51.34 -40.26 -8.30
C LEU A 32 52.53 -41.05 -7.72
N PRO A 33 52.36 -41.73 -6.57
CA PRO A 33 51.11 -42.06 -5.90
C PRO A 33 50.71 -41.07 -4.78
N SER A 34 51.31 -39.88 -4.74
CA SER A 34 51.07 -38.90 -3.67
C SER A 34 49.67 -38.29 -3.77
N SER A 35 48.91 -38.31 -2.67
CA SER A 35 47.63 -37.62 -2.54
C SER A 35 47.66 -36.82 -1.23
N PRO A 36 48.02 -35.52 -1.28
CA PRO A 36 48.24 -34.74 -0.08
C PRO A 36 46.91 -34.52 0.65
N MET A 37 46.89 -34.93 1.92
CA MET A 37 45.76 -34.68 2.81
C MET A 37 45.70 -33.20 3.19
N PRO A 38 44.50 -32.66 3.46
CA PRO A 38 44.35 -31.28 3.91
C PRO A 38 45.14 -31.05 5.20
N SER A 39 45.70 -29.83 5.35
CA SER A 39 46.55 -29.46 6.49
C SER A 39 45.81 -29.45 7.83
N ASN A 40 44.48 -29.36 7.80
CA ASN A 40 43.63 -29.47 8.97
C ASN A 40 42.24 -29.99 8.55
N ILE A 41 41.58 -30.72 9.44
CA ILE A 41 40.16 -31.07 9.32
C ILE A 41 39.49 -30.79 10.65
N SER A 42 38.41 -30.01 10.61
CA SER A 42 37.65 -29.62 11.81
C SER A 42 36.17 -29.88 11.57
N LEU A 43 35.49 -30.36 12.61
CA LEU A 43 34.04 -30.49 12.60
C LEU A 43 33.41 -29.11 12.82
N ALA A 44 32.52 -28.69 11.93
CA ALA A 44 31.89 -27.36 11.96
C ALA A 44 30.74 -27.24 12.97
N ASN A 45 30.26 -28.36 13.54
CA ASN A 45 29.17 -28.37 14.52
C ASN A 45 29.66 -28.07 15.95
N ASP A 46 28.96 -27.17 16.63
CA ASP A 46 29.19 -26.84 18.04
C ASP A 46 28.83 -28.02 18.97
N GLY A 47 29.53 -28.11 20.12
CA GLY A 47 29.25 -29.12 21.15
C GLY A 47 30.22 -30.30 21.22
N TYR A 48 31.22 -30.34 20.33
CA TYR A 48 32.21 -31.42 20.28
C TYR A 48 33.63 -30.83 20.29
N ARG A 49 34.50 -31.39 21.14
CA ARG A 49 35.93 -31.11 21.09
C ARG A 49 36.63 -32.13 20.23
N CYS A 50 37.18 -31.65 19.12
CA CYS A 50 38.05 -32.40 18.24
C CYS A 50 39.51 -31.99 18.51
N PRO A 51 40.38 -32.90 18.96
CA PRO A 51 41.81 -32.62 19.07
C PRO A 51 42.44 -32.47 17.66
N LYS A 52 43.72 -32.08 17.60
CA LYS A 52 44.41 -31.98 16.32
C LYS A 52 44.38 -33.33 15.58
N PRO A 53 44.02 -33.33 14.28
CA PRO A 53 43.94 -34.57 13.53
C PRO A 53 45.32 -35.23 13.44
N VAL A 54 45.34 -36.54 13.60
CA VAL A 54 46.56 -37.35 13.54
C VAL A 54 46.63 -38.01 12.17
N LEU A 55 47.74 -37.78 11.46
CA LEU A 55 48.03 -38.46 10.21
C LEU A 55 48.53 -39.87 10.52
N GLN A 56 47.82 -40.88 10.03
CA GLN A 56 48.27 -42.26 10.02
C GLN A 56 48.77 -42.58 8.60
N GLY A 57 50.09 -42.69 8.45
CA GLY A 57 50.71 -42.89 7.15
C GLY A 57 50.66 -41.63 6.26
N LYS A 58 50.54 -41.82 4.93
CA LYS A 58 50.58 -40.72 3.93
C LYS A 58 49.20 -40.36 3.34
N SER A 59 48.16 -41.11 3.66
CA SER A 59 46.85 -41.04 2.99
C SER A 59 45.64 -41.06 3.93
N GLU A 60 45.83 -41.25 5.24
CA GLU A 60 44.74 -41.33 6.21
C GLU A 60 44.95 -40.34 7.34
N MET A 61 43.88 -39.63 7.69
CA MET A 61 43.87 -38.62 8.73
C MET A 61 42.67 -38.85 9.63
N HIS A 62 42.91 -39.02 10.93
CA HIS A 62 41.88 -39.35 11.90
C HIS A 62 41.77 -38.26 12.97
N VAL A 63 40.54 -37.93 13.34
CA VAL A 63 40.25 -37.10 14.49
C VAL A 63 39.07 -37.71 15.24
N CYS A 64 39.25 -37.97 16.53
CA CYS A 64 38.18 -38.47 17.40
C CYS A 64 37.59 -37.29 18.17
N CYS A 65 36.42 -36.85 17.74
CA CYS A 65 35.70 -35.77 18.39
C CYS A 65 34.84 -36.33 19.53
N THR A 66 34.96 -35.75 20.72
CA THR A 66 34.15 -36.15 21.87
C THR A 66 33.16 -35.02 22.21
N PRO A 67 31.96 -35.34 22.71
CA PRO A 67 31.03 -34.33 23.21
C PRO A 67 31.75 -33.53 24.30
N ASP A 68 31.74 -32.21 24.21
CA ASP A 68 32.32 -31.37 25.25
C ASP A 68 31.33 -31.27 26.41
N PRO A 69 31.59 -31.87 27.58
CA PRO A 69 30.68 -31.79 28.73
C PRO A 69 30.54 -30.36 29.28
N ARG A 70 31.39 -29.42 28.85
CA ARG A 70 31.32 -27.99 29.20
C ARG A 70 30.53 -27.18 28.19
N VAL A 71 30.19 -27.74 27.03
CA VAL A 71 29.31 -27.12 26.03
C VAL A 71 27.99 -27.87 26.07
N LYS A 72 27.02 -27.31 26.81
CA LYS A 72 25.62 -27.68 26.63
C LYS A 72 25.22 -27.27 25.21
N THR A 73 24.95 -28.24 24.34
CA THR A 73 24.35 -27.98 23.03
C THR A 73 22.93 -27.49 23.21
N ASN A 74 22.75 -26.18 23.24
CA ASN A 74 21.43 -25.57 23.14
C ASN A 74 21.04 -25.44 21.65
N ILE A 75 20.89 -26.55 20.93
CA ILE A 75 20.19 -26.53 19.63
C ILE A 75 18.99 -27.46 19.70
N THR A 76 18.01 -26.99 20.46
CA THR A 76 16.59 -27.30 20.29
C THR A 76 15.91 -26.00 19.88
N THR A 77 15.76 -25.74 18.58
CA THR A 77 14.82 -24.70 18.10
C THR A 77 13.51 -25.37 17.72
N SER A 78 12.73 -25.72 18.73
CA SER A 78 11.29 -25.91 18.63
C SER A 78 10.61 -24.55 18.82
N GLU A 79 10.85 -23.61 17.91
CA GLU A 79 9.85 -22.56 17.66
C GLU A 79 9.08 -23.06 16.43
N GLU A 80 7.82 -23.48 16.59
CA GLU A 80 6.94 -23.71 15.44
C GLU A 80 6.73 -22.35 14.76
N PHE A 81 7.52 -22.07 13.73
CA PHE A 81 7.31 -20.88 12.91
C PHE A 81 5.96 -21.01 12.22
N LEU A 82 5.12 -19.99 12.38
CA LEU A 82 3.87 -19.93 11.66
C LEU A 82 4.13 -19.61 10.18
N PRO A 83 3.31 -20.12 9.26
CA PRO A 83 3.44 -19.78 7.85
C PRO A 83 3.20 -18.28 7.66
N ARG A 84 3.92 -17.68 6.70
CA ARG A 84 3.68 -16.30 6.31
C ARG A 84 2.26 -16.16 5.77
N GLN A 85 1.59 -15.10 6.19
CA GLN A 85 0.20 -14.81 5.87
C GLN A 85 0.12 -13.75 4.76
N ASN A 86 -0.96 -13.81 3.99
CA ASN A 86 -1.27 -12.80 2.98
C ASN A 86 -2.17 -11.71 3.57
N GLY A 87 -1.97 -10.49 3.10
CA GLY A 87 -2.88 -9.36 3.34
C GLY A 87 -2.53 -8.20 2.41
N ASP A 88 -3.32 -7.12 2.47
CA ASP A 88 -3.15 -5.97 1.57
C ASP A 88 -1.77 -5.33 1.71
N LEU A 89 -1.31 -5.20 2.96
CA LEU A 89 0.04 -4.81 3.32
C LEU A 89 0.63 -5.83 4.29
N THR A 90 1.93 -6.08 4.14
CA THR A 90 2.69 -6.86 5.12
C THR A 90 3.86 -6.05 5.62
N ILE A 91 4.08 -6.04 6.93
CA ILE A 91 5.23 -5.40 7.57
C ILE A 91 6.09 -6.49 8.19
N MET A 92 7.33 -6.61 7.72
CA MET A 92 8.33 -7.51 8.27
C MET A 92 9.20 -6.77 9.26
N TYR A 93 9.39 -7.36 10.44
CA TYR A 93 10.31 -6.91 11.47
C TYR A 93 11.43 -7.93 11.62
N ASP A 94 12.57 -7.65 10.99
CA ASP A 94 13.69 -8.57 10.88
C ASP A 94 14.86 -8.08 11.74
N VAL A 95 15.17 -8.80 12.81
CA VAL A 95 16.38 -8.52 13.61
C VAL A 95 17.59 -9.07 12.87
N THR A 96 18.42 -8.18 12.34
CA THR A 96 19.57 -8.54 11.50
C THR A 96 20.84 -8.75 12.30
N ARG A 97 21.01 -8.00 13.39
CA ARG A 97 22.17 -8.10 14.30
C ARG A 97 21.69 -7.95 15.73
N THR A 98 22.27 -8.72 16.64
CA THR A 98 21.94 -8.66 18.07
C THR A 98 23.20 -8.50 18.89
N TYR A 99 23.12 -7.66 19.91
CA TYR A 99 24.12 -7.44 20.95
C TYR A 99 23.47 -7.70 22.31
N ASP A 100 24.24 -7.53 23.39
CA ASP A 100 23.72 -7.75 24.74
C ASP A 100 22.58 -6.77 25.05
N SER A 101 22.82 -5.47 24.98
CA SER A 101 21.83 -4.44 25.33
C SER A 101 21.05 -3.84 24.15
N SER A 102 21.43 -4.15 22.91
CA SER A 102 20.81 -3.56 21.72
C SER A 102 20.75 -4.53 20.54
N TYR A 103 20.00 -4.19 19.52
CA TYR A 103 19.93 -4.94 18.27
C TYR A 103 19.60 -4.02 17.10
N TRP A 104 19.94 -4.46 15.89
CA TRP A 104 19.50 -3.83 14.65
C TRP A 104 18.29 -4.57 14.11
N ALA A 105 17.23 -3.83 13.80
CA ALA A 105 16.06 -4.33 13.12
C ALA A 105 15.90 -3.64 11.78
N GLN A 106 15.59 -4.41 10.75
CA GLN A 106 15.10 -3.93 9.47
C GLN A 106 13.58 -4.07 9.44
N VAL A 107 12.91 -2.97 9.15
CA VAL A 107 11.47 -2.94 8.92
C VAL A 107 11.23 -2.84 7.42
N THR A 108 10.44 -3.76 6.87
CA THR A 108 10.09 -3.76 5.43
C THR A 108 8.58 -3.78 5.29
N ILE A 109 8.03 -2.74 4.66
CA ILE A 109 6.61 -2.59 4.34
C ILE A 109 6.43 -2.99 2.87
N SER A 110 5.62 -4.00 2.60
CA SER A 110 5.34 -4.48 1.25
C SER A 110 3.86 -4.35 0.94
N ASN A 111 3.55 -3.73 -0.20
CA ASN A 111 2.20 -3.60 -0.71
C ASN A 111 1.88 -4.70 -1.72
N HIS A 112 0.84 -5.46 -1.40
CA HIS A 112 0.34 -6.57 -2.22
C HIS A 112 -1.02 -6.27 -2.84
N ASN A 113 -1.67 -5.18 -2.44
CA ASN A 113 -2.95 -4.81 -3.01
C ASN A 113 -2.76 -4.18 -4.41
N PRO A 114 -3.42 -4.71 -5.45
CA PRO A 114 -3.23 -4.26 -6.84
C PRO A 114 -3.75 -2.84 -7.10
N LEU A 115 -4.63 -2.35 -6.24
CA LEU A 115 -5.14 -0.98 -6.24
C LEU A 115 -4.73 -0.22 -4.97
N GLY A 116 -3.93 -0.81 -4.08
CA GLY A 116 -3.54 -0.15 -2.83
C GLY A 116 -2.39 0.82 -3.05
N ARG A 117 -2.43 1.95 -2.37
CA ARG A 117 -1.34 2.93 -2.36
C ARG A 117 -1.23 3.54 -0.99
N LEU A 118 -0.01 3.90 -0.61
CA LEU A 118 0.30 4.75 0.52
C LEU A 118 1.10 5.95 0.04
N ASP A 119 0.72 7.15 0.47
CA ASP A 119 1.52 8.36 0.31
C ASP A 119 1.75 8.98 1.67
N TYR A 120 3.00 9.43 1.92
CA TYR A 120 3.40 9.98 3.21
C TYR A 120 3.04 9.04 4.37
N TRP A 121 3.36 7.74 4.21
CA TRP A 121 3.04 6.76 5.22
C TRP A 121 3.61 7.16 6.59
N GLN A 122 2.80 6.98 7.62
CA GLN A 122 3.16 7.14 9.02
C GLN A 122 2.95 5.81 9.71
N LEU A 123 4.03 5.26 10.27
CA LEU A 123 4.05 3.97 10.92
C LEU A 123 4.24 4.17 12.42
N SER A 124 3.41 3.52 13.23
CA SER A 124 3.53 3.54 14.69
C SER A 124 3.32 2.15 15.28
N TRP A 125 3.87 1.94 16.46
CA TRP A 125 3.75 0.72 17.25
C TRP A 125 4.00 1.04 18.72
N ASP A 126 3.66 0.12 19.62
CA ASP A 126 3.92 0.26 21.05
C ASP A 126 5.12 -0.60 21.47
N TRP A 127 6.08 0.04 22.14
CA TRP A 127 7.11 -0.64 22.92
C TRP A 127 6.50 -1.23 24.20
N MET A 128 6.78 -2.49 24.46
CA MET A 128 6.17 -3.23 25.58
C MET A 128 7.09 -3.32 26.80
N ARG A 129 8.38 -3.04 26.62
CA ARG A 129 9.44 -3.24 27.62
C ARG A 129 10.36 -2.01 27.68
N ASP A 130 9.78 -0.82 27.53
CA ASP A 130 10.47 0.48 27.61
C ASP A 130 11.70 0.59 26.66
N GLU A 131 11.66 -0.13 25.54
CA GLU A 131 12.67 -0.03 24.49
C GLU A 131 12.68 1.37 23.87
N PHE A 132 13.83 1.76 23.28
CA PHE A 132 13.96 3.07 22.64
C PHE A 132 14.81 3.00 21.37
N ILE A 133 14.60 3.99 20.50
CA ILE A 133 15.26 4.10 19.20
C ILE A 133 16.51 4.94 19.36
N TYR A 134 17.69 4.30 19.24
CA TYR A 134 18.97 4.99 19.32
C TYR A 134 19.39 5.61 18.00
N SER A 135 19.22 4.93 16.86
CA SER A 135 19.55 5.49 15.55
C SER A 135 18.72 4.82 14.45
N MET A 136 18.58 5.49 13.30
CA MET A 136 17.80 5.00 12.15
C MET A 136 18.48 5.33 10.82
N LYS A 137 18.19 4.51 9.81
CA LYS A 137 18.53 4.73 8.39
C LYS A 137 17.33 4.37 7.52
N GLY A 138 17.08 5.15 6.48
CA GLY A 138 15.96 4.99 5.55
C GLY A 138 14.65 5.64 6.01
N ALA A 139 14.50 5.93 7.31
CA ALA A 139 13.34 6.60 7.90
C ALA A 139 13.77 7.37 9.15
N TYR A 140 12.87 8.18 9.71
CA TYR A 140 13.11 8.94 10.94
C TYR A 140 11.81 9.12 11.75
N PRO A 141 11.90 9.33 13.08
CA PRO A 141 10.73 9.70 13.87
C PRO A 141 10.24 11.11 13.48
N SER A 142 8.92 11.28 13.40
CA SER A 142 8.30 12.57 13.10
C SER A 142 8.66 13.67 14.10
N VAL A 143 8.93 13.29 15.35
CA VAL A 143 9.44 14.14 16.42
C VAL A 143 10.70 13.49 16.97
N VAL A 144 11.82 14.23 16.97
CA VAL A 144 13.08 13.80 17.56
C VAL A 144 13.25 14.52 18.89
N ASP A 145 12.99 13.80 19.98
CA ASP A 145 13.14 14.31 21.35
C ASP A 145 13.81 13.26 22.23
N SER A 146 14.96 13.62 22.79
CA SER A 146 15.74 12.79 23.71
C SER A 146 15.54 13.16 25.19
N THR A 147 14.73 14.17 25.49
CA THR A 147 14.49 14.67 26.85
C THR A 147 13.98 13.55 27.77
N ASP A 148 12.96 12.82 27.32
CA ASP A 148 12.39 11.69 28.06
C ASP A 148 13.40 10.54 28.25
N CYS A 149 14.33 10.37 27.32
CA CYS A 149 15.41 9.41 27.45
C CYS A 149 16.39 9.81 28.56
N ILE A 150 16.85 11.06 28.50
CA ILE A 150 17.91 11.60 29.37
C ILE A 150 17.44 11.64 30.82
N PHE A 151 16.22 12.12 31.06
CA PHE A 151 15.66 12.26 32.41
C PHE A 151 14.82 11.06 32.85
N GLY A 152 14.66 10.06 31.99
CA GLY A 152 13.87 8.85 32.25
C GLY A 152 14.67 7.67 32.80
N ARG A 153 14.04 6.49 32.72
CA ARG A 153 14.62 5.22 33.16
C ARG A 153 15.82 4.82 32.30
N GLN A 154 15.77 5.17 31.01
CA GLN A 154 16.79 4.89 30.01
C GLN A 154 18.11 5.59 30.38
N GLY A 155 18.09 6.90 30.65
CA GLY A 155 19.24 7.69 31.10
C GLY A 155 19.79 7.25 32.45
N THR A 156 18.91 6.84 33.37
CA THR A 156 19.32 6.31 34.68
C THR A 156 20.10 4.99 34.56
N TYR A 157 19.68 4.14 33.63
CA TYR A 157 20.27 2.81 33.41
C TYR A 157 21.53 2.87 32.52
N TYR A 158 21.45 3.55 31.37
CA TYR A 158 22.53 3.67 30.40
C TYR A 158 23.43 4.88 30.66
N ARG A 159 24.11 4.92 31.80
CA ARG A 159 24.91 6.09 32.23
C ARG A 159 26.04 6.49 31.28
N ASP A 160 26.63 5.50 30.62
CA ASP A 160 27.79 5.68 29.73
C ASP A 160 27.37 5.86 28.26
N LEU A 161 26.07 5.83 27.95
CA LEU A 161 25.56 5.98 26.59
C LEU A 161 25.48 7.46 26.24
N ASP A 162 25.96 7.81 25.04
CA ASP A 162 25.78 9.14 24.49
C ASP A 162 24.34 9.31 23.96
N PHE A 163 23.52 10.03 24.73
CA PHE A 163 22.14 10.32 24.38
C PHE A 163 21.99 11.36 23.26
N ALA A 164 23.07 11.98 22.78
CA ALA A 164 23.00 12.96 21.69
C ALA A 164 22.50 12.34 20.37
N ASN A 165 22.71 11.04 20.16
CA ASN A 165 22.27 10.35 18.94
C ASN A 165 20.86 9.78 19.05
N VAL A 166 20.31 9.69 20.27
CA VAL A 166 19.03 9.02 20.51
C VAL A 166 17.89 9.77 19.83
N LEU A 167 17.07 9.02 19.09
CA LEU A 167 16.03 9.60 18.25
C LEU A 167 14.66 9.66 18.95
N SER A 168 14.31 8.66 19.75
CA SER A 168 13.03 8.66 20.48
C SER A 168 13.01 7.64 21.61
N CYS A 169 12.51 8.05 22.79
CA CYS A 169 12.09 7.16 23.89
C CYS A 169 10.58 7.16 24.11
N GLU A 170 9.81 7.72 23.17
CA GLU A 170 8.37 7.62 23.26
C GLU A 170 7.94 6.15 23.22
N ARG A 171 6.98 5.79 24.07
CA ARG A 171 6.42 4.43 24.08
C ARG A 171 5.79 4.07 22.73
N ARG A 172 5.23 5.06 22.04
CA ARG A 172 4.56 4.90 20.74
C ARG A 172 5.10 5.91 19.72
N PRO A 173 6.29 5.68 19.14
CA PRO A 173 6.85 6.61 18.18
C PRO A 173 6.06 6.57 16.86
N THR A 174 5.99 7.71 16.17
CA THR A 174 5.52 7.79 14.78
C THR A 174 6.70 7.96 13.84
N ILE A 175 6.92 6.97 12.98
CA ILE A 175 8.01 6.91 12.00
C ILE A 175 7.49 7.32 10.62
N ILE A 176 8.29 8.10 9.92
CA ILE A 176 8.03 8.57 8.56
C ILE A 176 9.26 8.33 7.67
N ASP A 177 9.01 8.15 6.39
CA ASP A 177 10.05 7.96 5.39
C ASP A 177 10.86 9.24 5.14
N LEU A 178 12.08 9.07 4.65
CA LEU A 178 12.93 10.17 4.25
C LEU A 178 12.53 10.75 2.87
N PRO A 179 12.87 12.02 2.59
CA PRO A 179 12.66 12.59 1.27
C PRO A 179 13.64 12.04 0.22
N PRO A 180 13.29 12.08 -1.07
CA PRO A 180 14.17 11.64 -2.17
C PRO A 180 15.56 12.27 -2.17
N THR A 181 15.69 13.50 -1.67
CA THR A 181 16.98 14.22 -1.53
C THR A 181 17.95 13.54 -0.56
N LYS A 182 17.46 12.66 0.31
CA LYS A 182 18.24 11.91 1.29
C LYS A 182 18.53 10.46 0.89
N ALA A 183 18.06 10.00 -0.27
CA ALA A 183 18.28 8.62 -0.74
C ALA A 183 19.77 8.24 -0.81
N ASN A 184 20.62 9.16 -1.27
CA ASN A 184 22.07 8.95 -1.42
C ASN A 184 22.90 9.41 -0.21
N ASP A 185 22.25 9.77 0.90
CA ASP A 185 22.93 10.18 2.13
C ASP A 185 23.54 8.96 2.81
N THR A 186 24.85 8.97 3.07
CA THR A 186 25.57 7.83 3.69
C THR A 186 25.21 7.63 5.17
N THR A 187 24.72 8.69 5.82
CA THR A 187 24.37 8.68 7.24
C THR A 187 22.94 8.26 7.45
N LEU A 188 21.99 8.87 6.74
CA LEU A 188 20.55 8.66 6.92
C LEU A 188 19.91 7.78 5.85
N GLY A 189 20.45 7.73 4.63
CA GLY A 189 19.88 7.02 3.50
C GLY A 189 20.57 5.68 3.19
N MET A 190 20.79 5.43 1.90
CA MET A 190 21.43 4.22 1.36
C MET A 190 20.78 2.90 1.80
N ILE A 191 19.47 2.91 2.08
CA ILE A 191 18.69 1.69 2.28
C ILE A 191 17.95 1.37 0.97
N PRO A 192 17.97 0.12 0.48
CA PRO A 192 17.15 -0.26 -0.66
C PRO A 192 15.67 0.03 -0.38
N PHE A 193 14.95 0.52 -1.40
CA PHE A 193 13.51 0.80 -1.31
C PHE A 193 13.09 1.98 -0.40
N CYS A 194 14.02 2.72 0.22
CA CYS A 194 13.82 4.11 0.66
C CYS A 194 14.29 5.07 -0.46
N CYS A 195 14.24 6.41 -0.41
CA CYS A 195 13.57 7.38 0.44
C CYS A 195 12.58 8.08 -0.50
N ARG A 196 11.27 7.95 -0.31
CA ARG A 196 10.28 8.40 -1.31
C ARG A 196 9.16 9.22 -0.69
N ASN A 197 9.43 9.99 0.37
CA ASN A 197 8.38 10.72 1.10
C ASN A 197 7.22 9.80 1.52
N GLY A 198 7.48 8.51 1.72
CA GLY A 198 6.48 7.56 2.16
C GLY A 198 5.54 7.08 1.07
N THR A 199 5.94 7.19 -0.21
CA THR A 199 5.19 6.62 -1.33
C THR A 199 5.47 5.12 -1.49
N ILE A 200 4.40 4.32 -1.43
CA ILE A 200 4.35 2.90 -1.77
C ILE A 200 3.25 2.69 -2.82
N LEU A 201 3.65 2.27 -4.02
CA LEU A 201 2.76 2.07 -5.16
C LEU A 201 2.25 0.62 -5.22
N PRO A 202 1.18 0.35 -5.98
CA PRO A 202 0.83 -1.01 -6.37
C PRO A 202 1.96 -1.69 -7.14
N SER A 203 2.17 -2.98 -6.90
CA SER A 203 3.19 -3.78 -7.59
C SER A 203 3.00 -3.81 -9.12
N HIS A 204 1.76 -3.72 -9.60
CA HIS A 204 1.44 -3.64 -11.03
C HIS A 204 1.97 -2.36 -11.70
N MET A 205 2.06 -1.25 -10.97
CA MET A 205 2.63 -0.01 -11.52
C MET A 205 4.15 -0.08 -11.59
N ASP A 206 4.77 -0.42 -10.46
CA ASP A 206 6.21 -0.50 -10.33
C ASP A 206 6.56 -1.41 -9.12
N PRO A 207 7.02 -2.64 -9.37
CA PRO A 207 7.42 -3.58 -8.32
C PRO A 207 8.56 -3.05 -7.43
N THR A 208 9.39 -2.14 -7.92
CA THR A 208 10.48 -1.53 -7.13
C THR A 208 9.97 -0.44 -6.19
N LYS A 209 8.79 0.12 -6.48
CA LYS A 209 8.10 1.11 -5.65
C LYS A 209 6.99 0.53 -4.78
N SER A 210 6.75 -0.78 -4.80
CA SER A 210 5.76 -1.45 -3.95
C SER A 210 6.30 -1.90 -2.59
N VAL A 211 7.57 -1.62 -2.31
CA VAL A 211 8.24 -1.94 -1.04
C VAL A 211 8.86 -0.67 -0.47
N SER A 212 8.80 -0.48 0.85
CA SER A 212 9.58 0.54 1.56
C SER A 212 10.31 -0.13 2.72
N ALA A 213 11.56 0.26 2.98
CA ALA A 213 12.35 -0.34 4.04
C ALA A 213 13.22 0.68 4.77
N PHE A 214 13.42 0.43 6.05
CA PHE A 214 14.32 1.20 6.90
C PHE A 214 14.96 0.29 7.95
N GLN A 215 16.06 0.75 8.54
CA GLN A 215 16.77 0.06 9.60
C GLN A 215 16.79 0.94 10.84
N MET A 216 16.74 0.32 12.01
CA MET A 216 16.86 1.00 13.28
C MET A 216 17.67 0.21 14.29
N GLN A 217 18.41 0.93 15.12
CA GLN A 217 19.07 0.38 16.29
C GLN A 217 18.20 0.60 17.51
N VAL A 218 17.80 -0.49 18.14
CA VAL A 218 16.92 -0.50 19.31
C VAL A 218 17.71 -0.93 20.53
N PHE A 219 17.58 -0.16 21.61
CA PHE A 219 18.13 -0.52 22.92
C PHE A 219 17.04 -1.15 23.79
N LYS A 220 17.40 -2.23 24.49
CA LYS A 220 16.52 -2.99 25.38
C LYS A 220 16.61 -2.44 26.80
N MET A 221 15.63 -2.73 27.65
CA MET A 221 15.69 -2.44 29.08
C MET A 221 15.69 -3.73 29.92
N PRO A 222 16.26 -3.71 31.14
CA PRO A 222 16.16 -4.83 32.07
C PRO A 222 14.70 -5.24 32.32
N PRO A 223 14.40 -6.55 32.45
CA PRO A 223 15.34 -7.67 32.59
C PRO A 223 15.85 -8.28 31.27
N ASP A 224 15.38 -7.82 30.11
CA ASP A 224 15.52 -8.53 28.82
C ASP A 224 16.79 -8.12 28.05
N LEU A 225 17.94 -8.26 28.71
CA LEU A 225 19.26 -7.86 28.18
C LEU A 225 20.03 -9.02 27.52
N ASN A 226 19.39 -10.15 27.28
CA ASN A 226 20.06 -11.28 26.62
C ASN A 226 19.97 -11.13 25.09
N ARG A 227 21.07 -11.37 24.37
CA ARG A 227 21.14 -11.31 22.90
C ARG A 227 20.11 -12.19 22.18
N SER A 228 19.71 -13.30 22.80
CA SER A 228 18.70 -14.23 22.25
C SER A 228 17.27 -13.86 22.63
N GLN A 229 17.08 -12.97 23.60
CA GLN A 229 15.77 -12.60 24.09
C GLN A 229 15.29 -11.35 23.35
N LEU A 230 14.46 -11.57 22.34
CA LEU A 230 13.95 -10.55 21.44
C LEU A 230 12.43 -10.53 21.51
N THR A 231 11.85 -9.37 21.78
CA THR A 231 10.39 -9.17 21.80
C THR A 231 10.03 -8.19 20.69
N PRO A 232 9.08 -8.51 19.80
CA PRO A 232 8.65 -7.58 18.77
C PRO A 232 7.75 -6.49 19.37
N PRO A 233 7.74 -5.28 18.79
CA PRO A 233 6.75 -4.26 19.11
C PRO A 233 5.32 -4.74 18.84
N GLN A 234 4.34 -4.15 19.53
CA GLN A 234 2.92 -4.53 19.44
C GLN A 234 2.08 -3.39 18.87
N ASN A 235 0.79 -3.65 18.62
CA ASN A 235 -0.20 -2.63 18.25
C ASN A 235 0.21 -1.74 17.07
N TRP A 236 0.73 -2.38 16.02
CA TRP A 236 1.15 -1.71 14.79
C TRP A 236 0.00 -0.95 14.14
N GLN A 237 0.30 0.23 13.61
CA GLN A 237 -0.66 1.06 12.88
C GLN A 237 0.06 1.82 11.77
N ILE A 238 -0.53 1.81 10.58
CA ILE A 238 -0.04 2.54 9.40
C ILE A 238 -1.16 3.42 8.83
N SER A 239 -0.81 4.65 8.44
CA SER A 239 -1.76 5.63 7.87
C SER A 239 -1.08 6.51 6.81
N GLY A 240 -1.86 7.25 6.02
CA GLY A 240 -1.39 8.19 5.00
C GLY A 240 -2.45 9.22 4.59
N ILE A 241 -2.09 10.21 3.75
CA ILE A 241 -2.90 11.43 3.53
C ILE A 241 -4.16 11.18 2.67
N LEU A 242 -4.11 10.27 1.70
CA LEU A 242 -5.23 9.87 0.82
C LEU A 242 -5.25 8.37 0.57
N ASN A 243 -5.22 7.60 1.66
CA ASN A 243 -5.06 6.16 1.57
C ASN A 243 -6.18 5.45 2.36
N PRO A 244 -6.53 4.22 1.97
CA PRO A 244 -7.49 3.43 2.72
C PRO A 244 -7.06 3.25 4.18
N THR A 245 -8.04 3.13 5.07
CA THR A 245 -7.79 2.89 6.49
C THR A 245 -7.34 1.45 6.70
N TYR A 246 -6.11 1.25 7.19
CA TYR A 246 -5.55 -0.07 7.46
C TYR A 246 -5.76 -0.49 8.91
N LYS A 247 -6.10 -1.76 9.12
CA LYS A 247 -6.09 -2.41 10.43
C LYS A 247 -5.04 -3.52 10.43
N CYS A 248 -4.04 -3.37 11.29
CA CYS A 248 -2.97 -4.35 11.45
C CYS A 248 -3.28 -5.34 12.58
N GLY A 249 -2.86 -6.59 12.36
CA GLY A 249 -2.90 -7.65 13.38
C GLY A 249 -1.68 -7.64 14.31
N PRO A 250 -1.62 -8.56 15.28
CA PRO A 250 -0.44 -8.75 16.12
C PRO A 250 0.74 -9.33 15.29
N PRO A 251 2.00 -9.08 15.71
CA PRO A 251 3.17 -9.66 15.06
C PRO A 251 3.21 -11.17 15.26
N VAL A 252 3.35 -11.91 14.17
CA VAL A 252 3.41 -13.36 14.12
C VAL A 252 4.86 -13.80 13.90
N ARG A 253 5.34 -14.74 14.71
CA ARG A 253 6.70 -15.31 14.57
C ARG A 253 6.75 -16.21 13.32
N VAL A 254 7.62 -15.86 12.36
CA VAL A 254 7.76 -16.56 11.08
C VAL A 254 9.20 -17.00 10.84
N SER A 255 9.40 -17.84 9.82
CA SER A 255 10.75 -18.28 9.44
C SER A 255 11.65 -17.09 9.07
N PRO A 256 12.94 -17.12 9.48
CA PRO A 256 13.87 -16.02 9.23
C PRO A 256 13.92 -15.59 7.76
N SER A 257 13.84 -14.28 7.54
CA SER A 257 14.04 -13.68 6.22
C SER A 257 15.46 -13.91 5.72
N GLN A 258 15.60 -14.09 4.40
CA GLN A 258 16.90 -14.16 3.72
C GLN A 258 17.04 -12.91 2.86
N SER A 259 18.15 -12.20 2.99
CA SER A 259 18.49 -11.03 2.18
C SER A 259 19.84 -11.22 1.52
N ALA A 260 19.97 -10.76 0.27
CA ALA A 260 21.26 -10.71 -0.41
C ALA A 260 22.23 -9.84 0.39
N ASP A 261 23.47 -10.31 0.53
CA ASP A 261 24.48 -9.59 1.30
C ASP A 261 24.81 -8.22 0.67
N SER A 262 24.91 -7.22 1.55
CA SER A 262 25.28 -5.83 1.22
C SER A 262 26.71 -5.69 0.64
N SER A 263 27.56 -6.70 0.80
CA SER A 263 28.95 -6.72 0.33
C SER A 263 29.10 -6.99 -1.18
N GLY A 264 28.02 -7.37 -1.87
CA GLY A 264 28.05 -7.79 -3.28
C GLY A 264 28.55 -9.22 -3.50
N LEU A 265 28.85 -9.95 -2.42
CA LEU A 265 29.12 -11.39 -2.47
C LEU A 265 27.81 -12.16 -2.66
N PRO A 266 27.81 -13.31 -3.37
CA PRO A 266 26.63 -14.16 -3.55
C PRO A 266 26.35 -14.99 -2.28
N LEU A 267 26.22 -14.30 -1.14
CA LEU A 267 25.89 -14.86 0.16
C LEU A 267 24.52 -14.32 0.57
N ASN A 268 23.64 -15.20 1.04
CA ASN A 268 22.39 -14.80 1.66
C ASN A 268 22.63 -14.65 3.17
N SER A 269 22.40 -13.46 3.71
CA SER A 269 22.35 -13.25 5.15
C SER A 269 20.95 -13.59 5.65
N THR A 270 20.87 -14.31 6.77
CA THR A 270 19.59 -14.64 7.40
C THR A 270 19.37 -13.78 8.63
N ALA A 271 18.15 -13.30 8.82
CA ALA A 271 17.77 -12.62 10.06
C ALA A 271 17.95 -13.55 11.27
N VAL A 272 18.31 -12.98 12.43
CA VAL A 272 18.33 -13.70 13.71
C VAL A 272 16.91 -14.10 14.11
N ALA A 273 15.96 -13.24 13.79
CA ALA A 273 14.59 -13.33 14.25
C ALA A 273 13.67 -12.49 13.36
N SER A 274 12.56 -13.07 12.90
CA SER A 274 11.61 -12.42 12.00
C SER A 274 10.19 -12.47 12.56
N TRP A 275 9.48 -11.36 12.47
CA TRP A 275 8.04 -11.28 12.71
C TRP A 275 7.33 -10.64 11.54
N GLN A 276 6.15 -11.16 11.22
CA GLN A 276 5.28 -10.61 10.20
C GLN A 276 4.04 -9.99 10.85
N VAL A 277 3.74 -8.76 10.45
CA VAL A 277 2.48 -8.08 10.76
C VAL A 277 1.70 -7.98 9.46
N VAL A 278 0.43 -8.41 9.49
CA VAL A 278 -0.47 -8.30 8.35
C VAL A 278 -1.44 -7.16 8.59
N CYS A 279 -1.57 -6.25 7.62
CA CYS A 279 -2.52 -5.15 7.67
C CYS A 279 -3.46 -5.24 6.47
N ASN A 280 -4.77 -5.16 6.74
CA ASN A 280 -5.80 -5.20 5.71
C ASN A 280 -6.56 -3.88 5.67
N ILE A 281 -7.06 -3.53 4.49
CA ILE A 281 -7.93 -2.38 4.28
C ILE A 281 -9.24 -2.63 4.99
N THR A 282 -9.66 -1.65 5.78
CA THR A 282 -10.95 -1.64 6.47
C THR A 282 -11.73 -0.41 6.07
N GLN A 283 -12.94 -0.62 5.57
CA GLN A 283 -13.90 0.47 5.43
C GLN A 283 -14.63 0.62 6.77
N VAL A 284 -14.35 1.69 7.50
CA VAL A 284 -15.11 2.01 8.71
C VAL A 284 -16.52 2.43 8.27
N LYS A 285 -17.55 1.80 8.84
CA LYS A 285 -18.94 2.14 8.52
C LYS A 285 -19.22 3.59 8.89
N GLY A 286 -19.43 4.44 7.90
CA GLY A 286 -19.65 5.89 8.07
C GLY A 286 -18.44 6.77 7.70
N ASP A 287 -17.32 6.17 7.30
CA ASP A 287 -16.20 6.92 6.74
C ASP A 287 -16.60 7.54 5.40
N SER A 288 -16.19 8.80 5.18
CA SER A 288 -16.49 9.50 3.93
C SER A 288 -15.31 9.36 2.99
N PRO A 289 -15.52 8.91 1.73
CA PRO A 289 -14.44 8.86 0.76
C PRO A 289 -13.86 10.25 0.53
N LYS A 290 -12.62 10.37 0.07
CA LYS A 290 -11.94 11.65 -0.17
C LYS A 290 -12.05 12.12 -1.63
N CYS A 291 -12.61 11.28 -2.49
CA CYS A 291 -12.85 11.61 -3.90
C CYS A 291 -14.29 11.35 -4.35
N CYS A 292 -14.72 12.10 -5.37
CA CYS A 292 -16.06 11.98 -5.94
C CYS A 292 -16.07 11.96 -7.48
N VAL A 293 -17.12 11.38 -8.05
CA VAL A 293 -17.33 11.30 -9.49
C VAL A 293 -18.53 12.15 -9.91
N SER A 294 -18.45 12.75 -11.09
CA SER A 294 -19.54 13.40 -11.80
C SER A 294 -19.75 12.74 -13.16
N PHE A 295 -21.00 12.63 -13.58
CA PHE A 295 -21.38 12.01 -14.85
C PHE A 295 -21.93 13.02 -15.83
N SER A 296 -21.52 12.91 -17.08
CA SER A 296 -22.07 13.69 -18.19
C SER A 296 -22.11 12.85 -19.45
N ALA A 297 -22.87 13.27 -20.45
CA ALA A 297 -23.02 12.54 -21.70
C ALA A 297 -23.27 13.48 -22.87
N PHE A 298 -22.90 13.07 -24.08
CA PHE A 298 -23.15 13.82 -25.32
C PHE A 298 -24.64 14.13 -25.59
N TYR A 299 -25.56 13.38 -24.99
CA TYR A 299 -27.01 13.56 -25.14
C TYR A 299 -27.65 14.35 -23.98
N ASN A 300 -26.86 14.91 -23.06
CA ASN A 300 -27.38 15.71 -21.96
C ASN A 300 -26.46 16.90 -21.65
N ASP A 301 -27.00 18.11 -21.76
CA ASP A 301 -26.26 19.35 -21.50
C ASP A 301 -25.85 19.55 -20.03
N SER A 302 -26.46 18.81 -19.11
CA SER A 302 -26.20 18.90 -17.68
C SER A 302 -25.22 17.83 -17.21
N VAL A 303 -24.36 18.22 -16.29
CA VAL A 303 -23.55 17.30 -15.49
C VAL A 303 -24.34 16.90 -14.25
N VAL A 304 -24.36 15.60 -13.97
CA VAL A 304 -24.86 15.04 -12.72
C VAL A 304 -23.67 14.99 -11.75
N PRO A 305 -23.61 15.87 -10.74
CA PRO A 305 -22.53 15.83 -9.76
C PRO A 305 -22.70 14.68 -8.77
N CYS A 306 -21.68 14.46 -7.94
CA CYS A 306 -21.80 13.60 -6.77
C CYS A 306 -22.83 14.15 -5.78
N ARG A 307 -23.27 13.32 -4.82
CA ARG A 307 -24.18 13.76 -3.76
C ARG A 307 -23.52 14.84 -2.89
N THR A 308 -24.36 15.61 -2.22
CA THR A 308 -23.93 16.52 -1.16
C THR A 308 -23.24 15.77 -0.03
N CYS A 309 -22.26 16.43 0.60
CA CYS A 309 -21.44 15.85 1.67
C CYS A 309 -20.79 14.51 1.28
N ALA A 310 -20.39 14.35 0.01
CA ALA A 310 -19.75 13.12 -0.47
C ALA A 310 -18.51 12.76 0.34
N CYS A 311 -17.66 13.76 0.62
CA CYS A 311 -16.43 13.64 1.39
C CYS A 311 -16.56 14.19 2.82
N GLY A 312 -17.79 14.14 3.35
CA GLY A 312 -18.12 14.60 4.70
C GLY A 312 -18.59 16.05 4.74
N CYS A 313 -19.29 16.40 5.82
CA CYS A 313 -19.73 17.75 6.11
C CYS A 313 -19.37 18.12 7.54
N SER A 314 -18.96 19.37 7.75
CA SER A 314 -18.74 19.92 9.08
C SER A 314 -20.04 19.93 9.87
N HIS A 315 -19.98 19.65 11.17
CA HIS A 315 -21.16 19.67 12.06
C HIS A 315 -21.92 21.02 12.03
N ASN A 316 -21.25 22.12 11.67
CA ASN A 316 -21.85 23.46 11.59
C ASN A 316 -22.59 23.75 10.27
N SER A 317 -22.49 22.87 9.25
CA SER A 317 -23.09 23.11 7.93
C SER A 317 -24.62 22.95 7.91
N ALA A 318 -25.21 22.33 8.94
CA ALA A 318 -26.66 22.12 9.05
C ALA A 318 -27.47 23.42 9.10
N ASN A 319 -26.84 24.55 9.49
CA ASN A 319 -27.51 25.84 9.59
C ASN A 319 -27.42 26.69 8.31
N THR A 320 -26.56 26.34 7.34
CA THR A 320 -26.32 27.13 6.11
C THR A 320 -26.72 26.41 4.83
N CYS A 321 -26.71 25.07 4.83
CA CYS A 321 -27.05 24.25 3.67
C CYS A 321 -27.73 22.95 4.08
N ASN A 322 -28.42 22.30 3.14
CA ASN A 322 -29.04 21.01 3.36
C ASN A 322 -28.06 19.88 3.02
N ALA A 323 -27.60 19.15 4.04
CA ALA A 323 -26.68 18.02 3.91
C ALA A 323 -27.29 16.77 3.26
N THR A 324 -28.63 16.71 3.17
CA THR A 324 -29.37 15.54 2.63
C THR A 324 -30.07 15.82 1.30
N ALA A 325 -30.14 17.09 0.89
CA ALA A 325 -30.76 17.46 -0.38
C ALA A 325 -29.97 16.88 -1.56
N PRO A 326 -30.67 16.50 -2.65
CA PRO A 326 -29.99 16.09 -3.88
C PRO A 326 -29.16 17.25 -4.42
N ALA A 327 -27.97 16.92 -4.93
CA ALA A 327 -27.10 17.91 -5.56
C ALA A 327 -27.77 18.48 -6.82
N MET A 328 -27.59 19.78 -7.06
CA MET A 328 -28.15 20.46 -8.23
C MET A 328 -27.37 20.09 -9.49
N LEU A 329 -28.07 19.92 -10.61
CA LEU A 329 -27.44 19.71 -11.91
C LEU A 329 -26.58 20.91 -12.29
N LEU A 330 -25.41 20.64 -12.86
CA LEU A 330 -24.40 21.66 -13.16
C LEU A 330 -24.24 21.85 -14.68
N PRO A 331 -23.93 23.07 -15.15
CA PRO A 331 -23.36 23.23 -16.48
C PRO A 331 -21.92 22.71 -16.51
N PRO A 332 -21.39 22.26 -17.66
CA PRO A 332 -20.05 21.64 -17.73
C PRO A 332 -18.89 22.51 -17.24
N ASP A 333 -18.97 23.83 -17.43
CA ASP A 333 -17.95 24.79 -17.00
C ASP A 333 -17.88 24.95 -15.47
N ALA A 334 -18.95 24.58 -14.74
CA ALA A 334 -18.93 24.60 -13.29
C ALA A 334 -17.93 23.59 -12.69
N LEU A 335 -17.55 22.53 -13.42
CA LEU A 335 -16.56 21.57 -12.94
C LEU A 335 -15.15 22.18 -12.80
N LEU A 336 -14.90 23.34 -13.41
CA LEU A 336 -13.60 24.02 -13.43
C LEU A 336 -13.44 25.08 -12.35
N VAL A 337 -14.46 25.30 -11.51
CA VAL A 337 -14.45 26.33 -10.46
C VAL A 337 -14.73 25.70 -9.08
N PRO A 338 -14.29 26.33 -7.99
CA PRO A 338 -14.53 25.85 -6.63
C PRO A 338 -16.02 25.92 -6.27
N PHE A 339 -16.40 25.20 -5.22
CA PHE A 339 -17.80 24.94 -4.89
C PHE A 339 -18.66 26.21 -4.70
N GLU A 340 -18.11 27.25 -4.07
CA GLU A 340 -18.82 28.51 -3.85
C GLU A 340 -19.30 29.12 -5.19
N ASN A 341 -18.42 29.14 -6.18
CA ASN A 341 -18.73 29.58 -7.53
C ASN A 341 -19.62 28.57 -8.28
N ARG A 342 -19.48 27.26 -8.01
CA ARG A 342 -20.38 26.22 -8.57
C ARG A 342 -21.83 26.47 -8.17
N THR A 343 -22.09 26.84 -6.93
CA THR A 343 -23.46 27.07 -6.44
C THR A 343 -24.15 28.20 -7.20
N VAL A 344 -23.43 29.28 -7.49
CA VAL A 344 -23.95 30.40 -8.31
C VAL A 344 -24.29 29.91 -9.72
N LYS A 345 -23.39 29.15 -10.35
CA LYS A 345 -23.61 28.57 -11.69
C LYS A 345 -24.77 27.57 -11.70
N ALA A 346 -24.91 26.75 -10.66
CA ALA A 346 -25.99 25.77 -10.52
C ALA A 346 -27.37 26.46 -10.46
N VAL A 347 -27.47 27.57 -9.72
CA VAL A 347 -28.70 28.36 -9.61
C VAL A 347 -29.06 29.00 -10.95
N ALA A 348 -28.09 29.60 -11.64
CA ALA A 348 -28.31 30.18 -12.96
C ALA A 348 -28.74 29.10 -13.98
N TRP A 349 -28.09 27.94 -13.96
CA TRP A 349 -28.42 26.81 -14.82
C TRP A 349 -29.81 26.24 -14.54
N ALA A 350 -30.18 26.11 -13.27
CA ALA A 350 -31.52 25.69 -12.86
C ALA A 350 -32.59 26.68 -13.35
N GLY A 351 -32.32 27.99 -13.29
CA GLY A 351 -33.20 29.01 -13.87
C GLY A 351 -33.38 28.83 -15.39
N LEU A 352 -32.29 28.65 -16.14
CA LEU A 352 -32.32 28.46 -17.59
C LEU A 352 -33.05 27.18 -18.01
N LYS A 353 -32.83 26.08 -17.29
CA LYS A 353 -33.42 24.78 -17.58
C LYS A 353 -34.75 24.51 -16.83
N HIS A 354 -35.26 25.51 -16.11
CA HIS A 354 -36.49 25.42 -15.30
C HIS A 354 -36.48 24.26 -14.29
N PHE A 355 -35.32 23.99 -13.68
CA PHE A 355 -35.19 22.99 -12.62
C PHE A 355 -35.55 23.57 -11.25
N PRO A 356 -36.11 22.75 -10.34
CA PRO A 356 -36.40 23.19 -8.98
C PRO A 356 -35.11 23.54 -8.24
N ILE A 357 -35.14 24.63 -7.47
CA ILE A 357 -34.03 25.08 -6.63
C ILE A 357 -34.39 24.80 -5.17
N PRO A 358 -33.70 23.87 -4.48
CA PRO A 358 -33.94 23.61 -3.07
C PRO A 358 -33.66 24.83 -2.17
N ASN A 359 -34.46 24.99 -1.12
CA ASN A 359 -34.25 25.98 -0.06
C ASN A 359 -34.43 25.31 1.32
N PRO A 360 -33.39 25.17 2.16
CA PRO A 360 -32.01 25.63 1.94
C PRO A 360 -31.30 24.89 0.80
N LYS A 361 -30.31 25.55 0.20
CA LYS A 361 -29.53 25.00 -0.92
C LYS A 361 -28.73 23.77 -0.48
N PRO A 362 -28.42 22.83 -1.38
CA PRO A 362 -27.64 21.64 -1.02
C PRO A 362 -26.20 22.00 -0.63
N CYS A 363 -25.62 21.25 0.31
CA CYS A 363 -24.22 21.43 0.73
C CYS A 363 -23.20 21.01 -0.36
N ALA A 364 -21.95 21.41 -0.15
CA ALA A 364 -20.80 20.99 -0.95
C ALA A 364 -20.53 19.49 -0.88
N ASP A 365 -19.81 18.97 -1.87
CA ASP A 365 -19.26 17.61 -1.83
C ASP A 365 -18.04 17.52 -0.87
N ASN A 366 -17.27 18.61 -0.73
CA ASN A 366 -16.07 18.76 0.10
C ASN A 366 -14.92 17.80 -0.26
N CYS A 367 -14.83 17.40 -1.52
CA CYS A 367 -13.84 16.42 -1.97
C CYS A 367 -12.56 17.08 -2.47
N GLY A 368 -11.40 16.59 -2.02
CA GLY A 368 -10.08 17.05 -2.50
C GLY A 368 -9.78 16.62 -3.94
N VAL A 369 -10.38 15.51 -4.38
CA VAL A 369 -10.29 15.05 -5.78
C VAL A 369 -11.69 14.88 -6.37
N SER A 370 -11.90 15.41 -7.56
CA SER A 370 -13.13 15.18 -8.32
C SER A 370 -12.80 14.64 -9.71
N ILE A 371 -13.60 13.68 -10.16
CA ILE A 371 -13.42 13.01 -11.45
C ILE A 371 -14.68 13.23 -12.28
N ASN A 372 -14.54 13.64 -13.53
CA ASN A 372 -15.65 13.65 -14.47
C ASN A 372 -15.50 12.48 -15.45
N TRP A 373 -16.53 11.65 -15.50
CA TRP A 373 -16.69 10.64 -16.55
C TRP A 373 -17.75 11.13 -17.54
N HIS A 374 -17.30 11.45 -18.74
CA HIS A 374 -18.14 11.95 -19.81
C HIS A 374 -18.28 10.89 -20.91
N LEU A 375 -19.49 10.40 -21.12
CA LEU A 375 -19.80 9.57 -22.29
C LEU A 375 -19.74 10.46 -23.54
N TYR A 376 -18.71 10.27 -24.37
CA TYR A 376 -18.32 11.25 -25.39
C TYR A 376 -18.93 10.97 -26.75
N THR A 377 -18.85 9.73 -27.25
CA THR A 377 -19.49 9.36 -28.51
C THR A 377 -20.03 7.93 -28.45
N ASP A 378 -21.08 7.68 -29.23
CA ASP A 378 -21.66 6.36 -29.42
C ASP A 378 -21.86 6.12 -30.93
N TYR A 379 -21.16 5.15 -31.50
CA TYR A 379 -21.22 4.83 -32.93
C TYR A 379 -21.44 3.31 -33.15
N ARG A 380 -21.53 2.89 -34.41
CA ARG A 380 -21.98 1.53 -34.76
C ARG A 380 -21.11 0.44 -34.12
N ASP A 381 -19.79 0.53 -34.30
CA ASP A 381 -18.84 -0.53 -33.94
C ASP A 381 -18.06 -0.25 -32.64
N GLY A 382 -18.35 0.86 -31.98
CA GLY A 382 -17.63 1.31 -30.80
C GLY A 382 -18.26 2.53 -30.15
N TRP A 383 -17.61 3.00 -29.09
CA TRP A 383 -18.00 4.18 -28.34
C TRP A 383 -16.76 4.75 -27.63
N SER A 384 -16.87 5.96 -27.11
CA SER A 384 -15.78 6.57 -26.35
C SER A 384 -16.27 7.31 -25.11
N ALA A 385 -15.42 7.34 -24.09
CA ALA A 385 -15.57 8.17 -22.91
C ALA A 385 -14.39 9.12 -22.76
N ARG A 386 -14.60 10.23 -22.09
CA ARG A 386 -13.54 11.11 -21.60
C ARG A 386 -13.53 11.06 -20.09
N ILE A 387 -12.37 10.79 -19.52
CA ILE A 387 -12.13 10.97 -18.10
C ILE A 387 -11.35 12.28 -17.90
N THR A 388 -11.79 13.08 -16.94
CA THR A 388 -11.10 14.29 -16.49
C THR A 388 -10.88 14.22 -15.00
N LEU A 389 -9.63 14.34 -14.57
CA LEU A 389 -9.20 14.35 -13.18
C LEU A 389 -8.98 15.80 -12.75
N PHE A 390 -9.54 16.16 -11.59
CA PHE A 390 -9.36 17.48 -10.97
C PHE A 390 -8.81 17.30 -9.56
N ASN A 391 -7.67 17.95 -9.30
CA ASN A 391 -7.06 18.04 -7.99
C ASN A 391 -7.35 19.42 -7.37
N TRP A 392 -8.15 19.40 -6.30
CA TRP A 392 -8.49 20.57 -5.48
C TRP A 392 -7.63 20.67 -4.22
N ASP A 393 -6.76 19.70 -3.97
CA ASP A 393 -5.81 19.74 -2.85
C ASP A 393 -4.61 20.63 -3.16
N GLU A 394 -3.93 21.08 -2.12
CA GLU A 394 -2.71 21.90 -2.19
C GLU A 394 -1.44 21.09 -2.50
N VAL A 395 -1.58 19.76 -2.62
CA VAL A 395 -0.46 18.83 -2.83
C VAL A 395 -0.52 18.23 -4.23
N ASN A 396 0.63 18.12 -4.88
CA ASN A 396 0.75 17.44 -6.18
C ASN A 396 0.66 15.91 -6.00
N PHE A 397 -0.11 15.23 -6.85
CA PHE A 397 -0.07 13.77 -6.94
C PHE A 397 0.92 13.31 -8.01
N ALA A 398 2.08 12.85 -7.57
CA ALA A 398 3.06 12.18 -8.42
C ALA A 398 2.69 10.70 -8.62
N ASP A 399 3.07 10.10 -9.76
CA ASP A 399 2.80 8.70 -10.09
C ASP A 399 1.31 8.34 -9.90
N TRP A 400 0.37 9.25 -10.16
CA TRP A 400 -1.06 9.00 -9.89
C TRP A 400 -1.61 7.86 -10.74
N PHE A 401 -2.60 7.14 -10.22
CA PHE A 401 -3.41 6.23 -11.01
C PHE A 401 -4.91 6.35 -10.68
N ALA A 402 -5.72 5.92 -11.64
CA ALA A 402 -7.13 5.67 -11.44
C ALA A 402 -7.46 4.25 -11.93
N ALA A 403 -8.52 3.66 -11.37
CA ALA A 403 -9.06 2.41 -11.88
C ALA A 403 -10.57 2.53 -12.02
N VAL A 404 -11.10 1.98 -13.10
CA VAL A 404 -12.53 2.09 -13.41
C VAL A 404 -13.08 0.70 -13.63
N GLU A 405 -14.03 0.30 -12.78
CA GLU A 405 -14.76 -0.95 -12.92
C GLU A 405 -16.01 -0.70 -13.77
N MET A 406 -16.22 -1.51 -14.80
CA MET A 406 -17.41 -1.45 -15.65
C MET A 406 -18.06 -2.82 -15.75
N ASN A 407 -19.40 -2.87 -15.65
CA ASN A 407 -20.12 -4.13 -15.65
C ASN A 407 -19.98 -4.91 -16.98
N LYS A 408 -20.30 -4.28 -18.12
CA LYS A 408 -20.33 -4.96 -19.43
C LYS A 408 -19.30 -4.46 -20.43
N ALA A 409 -18.88 -3.21 -20.32
CA ALA A 409 -18.17 -2.53 -21.40
C ALA A 409 -16.63 -2.59 -21.28
N ALA A 410 -16.10 -2.97 -20.11
CA ALA A 410 -14.65 -3.10 -19.87
C ALA A 410 -13.93 -4.06 -20.85
N PRO A 411 -14.48 -5.25 -21.20
CA PRO A 411 -13.85 -6.12 -22.19
C PRO A 411 -13.72 -5.51 -23.59
N GLY A 412 -14.45 -4.43 -23.86
CA GLY A 412 -14.39 -3.68 -25.10
C GLY A 412 -13.27 -2.65 -25.14
N PHE A 413 -12.48 -2.46 -24.07
CA PHE A 413 -11.40 -1.47 -24.03
C PHE A 413 -10.42 -1.66 -25.20
N GLN A 414 -10.15 -0.58 -25.95
CA GLN A 414 -9.23 -0.59 -27.08
C GLN A 414 -7.97 0.22 -26.80
N ALA A 415 -8.14 1.50 -26.46
CA ALA A 415 -7.03 2.41 -26.28
C ALA A 415 -7.37 3.58 -25.36
N MET A 416 -6.32 4.15 -24.79
CA MET A 416 -6.35 5.41 -24.09
C MET A 416 -5.27 6.33 -24.67
N TYR A 417 -5.62 7.58 -24.98
CA TYR A 417 -4.78 8.41 -25.86
C TYR A 417 -3.74 9.26 -25.12
N SER A 418 -4.09 9.82 -23.96
CA SER A 418 -3.20 10.72 -23.21
C SER A 418 -2.63 10.10 -21.94
N PHE A 419 -3.18 8.98 -21.50
CA PHE A 419 -2.74 8.19 -20.34
C PHE A 419 -2.34 6.79 -20.81
N ASN A 420 -1.54 6.08 -20.02
CA ASN A 420 -1.27 4.68 -20.22
C ASN A 420 -2.33 3.85 -19.47
N ALA A 421 -3.00 2.93 -20.14
CA ALA A 421 -4.05 2.13 -19.53
C ALA A 421 -4.04 0.66 -19.99
N THR A 422 -4.37 -0.22 -19.06
CA THR A 422 -4.40 -1.67 -19.24
C THR A 422 -5.62 -2.25 -18.53
N THR A 423 -6.17 -3.35 -19.04
CA THR A 423 -7.15 -4.14 -18.29
C THR A 423 -6.44 -4.85 -17.14
N LEU A 424 -7.01 -4.77 -15.94
CA LEU A 424 -6.50 -5.42 -14.75
C LEU A 424 -7.47 -6.53 -14.33
N GLU A 425 -6.93 -7.73 -14.14
CA GLU A 425 -7.69 -8.86 -13.62
C GLU A 425 -7.76 -8.76 -12.10
N LEU A 426 -8.97 -8.59 -11.57
CA LEU A 426 -9.24 -8.57 -10.13
C LEU A 426 -10.20 -9.71 -9.80
N ASP A 427 -9.82 -10.57 -8.87
CA ASP A 427 -10.63 -11.72 -8.42
C ASP A 427 -11.15 -12.62 -9.56
N GLY A 428 -10.36 -12.77 -10.63
CA GLY A 428 -10.72 -13.56 -11.82
C GLY A 428 -11.61 -12.85 -12.84
N PHE A 429 -11.86 -11.54 -12.67
CA PHE A 429 -12.67 -10.73 -13.58
C PHE A 429 -11.84 -9.62 -14.26
N ASN A 430 -11.94 -9.56 -15.59
CA ASN A 430 -11.31 -8.52 -16.42
C ASN A 430 -12.27 -7.34 -16.67
N ASN A 431 -12.89 -6.84 -15.60
CA ASN A 431 -13.87 -5.76 -15.64
C ASN A 431 -13.28 -4.39 -15.25
N THR A 432 -11.99 -4.34 -14.91
CA THR A 432 -11.33 -3.14 -14.39
C THR A 432 -10.31 -2.61 -15.38
N ILE A 433 -10.39 -1.32 -15.68
CA ILE A 433 -9.42 -0.60 -16.52
C ILE A 433 -8.55 0.23 -15.58
N PHE A 434 -7.28 -0.14 -15.49
CA PHE A 434 -6.27 0.58 -14.74
C PHE A 434 -5.63 1.64 -15.64
N MET A 435 -5.52 2.88 -15.18
CA MET A 435 -4.95 3.98 -15.96
C MET A 435 -4.01 4.83 -15.10
N GLN A 436 -2.90 5.25 -15.70
CA GLN A 436 -1.85 6.04 -15.06
C GLN A 436 -1.27 7.07 -16.04
N GLY A 437 -0.64 8.11 -15.51
CA GLY A 437 0.06 9.07 -16.34
C GLY A 437 1.25 8.46 -17.09
N ASN A 438 1.58 9.00 -18.26
CA ASN A 438 2.78 8.59 -18.99
C ASN A 438 4.05 9.01 -18.23
N PRO A 439 5.18 8.30 -18.38
CA PRO A 439 6.45 8.70 -17.78
C PRO A 439 6.79 10.16 -18.10
N GLY A 440 7.02 10.98 -17.06
CA GLY A 440 7.28 12.43 -17.19
C GLY A 440 6.02 13.32 -17.21
N LEU A 441 4.83 12.75 -17.37
CA LEU A 441 3.52 13.45 -17.33
C LEU A 441 2.58 12.87 -16.25
N ASN A 442 3.14 12.09 -15.34
CA ASN A 442 2.51 11.39 -14.23
C ASN A 442 2.29 12.27 -12.98
N TYR A 443 2.16 13.58 -13.16
CA TYR A 443 1.91 14.54 -12.08
C TYR A 443 0.58 15.24 -12.26
N LEU A 444 -0.36 15.01 -11.34
CA LEU A 444 -1.58 15.82 -11.25
C LEU A 444 -1.29 16.96 -10.26
N VAL A 445 -1.08 18.16 -10.81
CA VAL A 445 -0.67 19.34 -10.05
C VAL A 445 -1.73 19.76 -9.02
N ALA A 446 -1.32 20.47 -7.98
CA ALA A 446 -2.19 21.02 -6.95
C ALA A 446 -3.09 22.15 -7.47
N GLU A 447 -4.09 22.53 -6.67
CA GLU A 447 -4.89 23.73 -6.88
C GLU A 447 -4.00 24.99 -6.88
N ALA A 448 -4.18 25.83 -7.90
CA ALA A 448 -3.41 27.06 -8.09
C ALA A 448 -4.34 28.28 -8.18
N ASP A 449 -3.78 29.46 -7.94
CA ASP A 449 -4.54 30.70 -8.13
C ASP A 449 -4.93 30.91 -9.60
N GLY A 450 -6.09 31.55 -9.80
CA GLY A 450 -6.51 32.00 -11.12
C GLY A 450 -5.55 33.03 -11.71
N VAL A 451 -5.65 33.27 -13.02
CA VAL A 451 -4.74 34.18 -13.75
C VAL A 451 -4.71 35.57 -13.14
N ASN A 452 -5.86 36.09 -12.70
CA ASN A 452 -5.97 37.29 -11.89
C ASN A 452 -6.62 36.97 -10.53
N PRO A 453 -5.83 36.75 -9.46
CA PRO A 453 -6.35 36.34 -8.15
C PRO A 453 -7.38 37.31 -7.53
N ALA A 454 -7.42 38.57 -7.98
CA ALA A 454 -8.41 39.55 -7.51
C ALA A 454 -9.81 39.36 -8.13
N LYS A 455 -9.94 38.57 -9.21
CA LYS A 455 -11.19 38.39 -9.96
C LYS A 455 -11.50 36.93 -10.27
N ASP A 456 -10.48 36.15 -10.56
CA ASP A 456 -10.57 34.76 -10.96
C ASP A 456 -10.46 33.86 -9.73
N PRO A 457 -11.37 32.88 -9.57
CA PRO A 457 -11.25 31.91 -8.49
C PRO A 457 -10.02 31.02 -8.70
N ARG A 458 -9.62 30.32 -7.63
CA ARG A 458 -8.64 29.24 -7.73
C ARG A 458 -9.11 28.16 -8.72
N VAL A 459 -8.15 27.52 -9.37
CA VAL A 459 -8.37 26.50 -10.40
C VAL A 459 -7.69 25.20 -10.02
N PRO A 460 -8.35 24.05 -10.28
CA PRO A 460 -7.79 22.76 -9.93
C PRO A 460 -6.68 22.40 -10.89
N GLY A 461 -5.73 21.59 -10.42
CA GLY A 461 -4.90 20.84 -11.35
C GLY A 461 -5.76 19.89 -12.17
N LYS A 462 -5.49 19.82 -13.48
CA LYS A 462 -6.38 19.11 -14.42
C LYS A 462 -5.58 18.24 -15.37
N GLN A 463 -5.99 16.98 -15.48
CA GLN A 463 -5.58 16.09 -16.56
C GLN A 463 -6.82 15.45 -17.20
N GLN A 464 -6.77 15.20 -18.51
CA GLN A 464 -7.87 14.55 -19.22
C GLN A 464 -7.35 13.60 -20.28
N SER A 465 -8.15 12.60 -20.60
CA SER A 465 -7.86 11.66 -21.67
C SER A 465 -9.15 11.05 -22.22
N VAL A 466 -9.09 10.61 -23.48
CA VAL A 466 -10.17 9.89 -24.14
C VAL A 466 -9.85 8.41 -24.12
N ILE A 467 -10.87 7.60 -23.87
CA ILE A 467 -10.87 6.14 -23.84
C ILE A 467 -11.77 5.64 -24.96
N SER A 468 -11.27 4.75 -25.79
CA SER A 468 -12.03 4.13 -26.87
C SER A 468 -12.37 2.68 -26.57
N PHE A 469 -13.56 2.28 -26.99
CA PHE A 469 -14.10 0.95 -26.77
C PHE A 469 -14.73 0.40 -28.05
N THR A 470 -14.58 -0.90 -28.27
CA THR A 470 -15.31 -1.65 -29.30
C THR A 470 -16.57 -2.26 -28.73
N LYS A 471 -17.59 -2.35 -29.58
CA LYS A 471 -18.80 -3.16 -29.33
C LYS A 471 -18.70 -4.56 -29.93
N LYS A 472 -17.60 -4.86 -30.64
CA LYS A 472 -17.38 -6.16 -31.28
C LYS A 472 -17.38 -7.24 -30.20
N ASN A 473 -18.13 -8.31 -30.44
CA ASN A 473 -18.32 -9.44 -29.52
C ASN A 473 -19.00 -9.06 -28.18
N LEU A 474 -19.60 -7.86 -28.07
CA LEU A 474 -20.35 -7.40 -26.89
C LEU A 474 -21.78 -7.01 -27.30
N PRO A 475 -22.63 -7.99 -27.66
CA PRO A 475 -24.01 -7.72 -28.06
C PRO A 475 -24.82 -7.15 -26.88
N GLY A 476 -25.71 -6.21 -27.18
CA GLY A 476 -26.65 -5.66 -26.20
C GLY A 476 -26.13 -4.52 -25.33
N LEU A 477 -24.94 -3.98 -25.63
CA LEU A 477 -24.46 -2.74 -24.99
C LEU A 477 -25.38 -1.56 -25.35
N ASN A 478 -25.92 -0.90 -24.33
CA ASN A 478 -26.76 0.27 -24.47
C ASN A 478 -26.23 1.42 -23.60
N MET A 479 -25.53 2.35 -24.26
CA MET A 479 -24.91 3.50 -23.60
C MET A 479 -25.93 4.42 -22.93
N ALA A 480 -27.12 4.60 -23.53
CA ALA A 480 -28.21 5.38 -22.97
C ALA A 480 -28.96 4.66 -21.83
N ALA A 481 -28.80 3.34 -21.68
CA ALA A 481 -29.30 2.58 -20.54
C ALA A 481 -28.32 2.55 -19.36
N GLY A 482 -27.08 3.03 -19.56
CA GLY A 482 -26.09 3.16 -18.50
C GLY A 482 -24.86 2.26 -18.66
N ASP A 483 -24.79 1.40 -19.68
CA ASP A 483 -23.68 0.44 -19.82
C ASP A 483 -22.31 1.12 -20.08
N GLY A 484 -22.31 2.40 -20.49
CA GLY A 484 -21.10 3.20 -20.70
C GLY A 484 -20.60 3.95 -19.47
N PHE A 485 -21.26 3.80 -18.32
CA PHE A 485 -20.85 4.41 -17.05
C PHE A 485 -20.20 3.37 -16.13
N PRO A 486 -19.23 3.79 -15.33
CA PRO A 486 -18.57 2.89 -14.39
C PRO A 486 -19.46 2.57 -13.20
N THR A 487 -19.25 1.38 -12.64
CA THR A 487 -19.88 0.93 -11.39
C THR A 487 -19.05 1.25 -10.17
N LYS A 488 -17.72 1.34 -10.34
CA LYS A 488 -16.79 1.85 -9.33
C LYS A 488 -15.67 2.63 -9.99
N VAL A 489 -15.14 3.61 -9.26
CA VAL A 489 -13.99 4.39 -9.66
C VAL A 489 -13.07 4.48 -8.45
N PHE A 490 -11.81 4.15 -8.66
CA PHE A 490 -10.76 4.29 -7.66
C PHE A 490 -9.77 5.37 -8.10
N PHE A 491 -9.31 6.17 -7.16
CA PHE A 491 -8.23 7.12 -7.37
C PHE A 491 -7.19 6.91 -6.28
N ASN A 492 -5.94 6.61 -6.66
CA ASN A 492 -4.84 6.36 -5.72
C ASN A 492 -5.21 5.38 -4.58
N GLY A 493 -6.02 4.38 -4.90
CA GLY A 493 -6.44 3.30 -4.00
C GLY A 493 -7.64 3.59 -3.10
N GLU A 494 -8.23 4.77 -3.22
CA GLU A 494 -9.49 5.10 -2.56
C GLU A 494 -10.68 4.96 -3.53
N GLU A 495 -11.76 4.33 -3.07
CA GLU A 495 -13.00 4.22 -3.83
C GLU A 495 -13.76 5.56 -3.79
N CYS A 496 -13.93 6.17 -4.96
CA CYS A 496 -14.64 7.43 -5.09
C CYS A 496 -16.14 7.24 -5.06
N LEU A 497 -16.86 8.25 -4.57
CA LEU A 497 -18.32 8.19 -4.53
C LEU A 497 -18.94 8.53 -5.89
N LEU A 498 -19.79 7.63 -6.40
CA LEU A 498 -20.50 7.80 -7.66
C LEU A 498 -21.86 8.51 -7.48
N PRO A 499 -22.33 9.28 -8.49
CA PRO A 499 -23.69 9.77 -8.53
C PRO A 499 -24.71 8.62 -8.57
N LYS A 500 -25.83 8.78 -7.85
CA LYS A 500 -26.95 7.83 -7.89
C LYS A 500 -27.75 7.88 -9.19
N LEU A 501 -27.65 8.98 -9.92
CA LEU A 501 -28.40 9.24 -11.14
C LEU A 501 -27.43 9.28 -12.31
N LEU A 502 -27.85 8.69 -13.43
CA LEU A 502 -27.16 8.83 -14.70
C LEU A 502 -27.76 10.00 -15.49
N PRO A 503 -26.98 10.65 -16.38
CA PRO A 503 -27.53 11.60 -17.33
C PRO A 503 -28.69 10.96 -18.09
N ALA A 504 -29.86 11.61 -18.07
CA ALA A 504 -31.03 11.14 -18.79
C ALA A 504 -31.09 11.77 -20.17
N ASN A 505 -31.53 11.01 -21.17
CA ASN A 505 -31.88 11.58 -22.47
C ASN A 505 -33.25 12.29 -22.34
N ASP A 506 -33.41 13.50 -22.89
CA ASP A 506 -34.64 14.32 -22.70
C ASP A 506 -35.92 13.59 -23.19
N SER A 507 -35.78 12.63 -24.11
CA SER A 507 -36.88 11.76 -24.54
C SER A 507 -37.48 10.90 -23.42
N ARG A 508 -36.69 10.48 -22.42
CA ARG A 508 -37.19 9.69 -21.26
C ARG A 508 -37.92 10.55 -20.22
N ARG A 509 -37.58 11.84 -20.10
CA ARG A 509 -38.28 12.77 -19.18
C ARG A 509 -39.73 12.99 -19.60
N ASN A 510 -39.98 13.05 -20.91
CA ASN A 510 -41.33 13.22 -21.43
C ASN A 510 -42.22 11.99 -21.16
N ILE A 511 -41.70 10.76 -21.32
CA ILE A 511 -42.50 9.53 -21.14
C ILE A 511 -42.99 9.39 -19.69
N ALA A 512 -42.18 9.74 -18.68
CA ALA A 512 -42.59 9.69 -17.27
C ALA A 512 -43.74 10.68 -16.95
N SER A 513 -43.87 11.79 -17.68
CA SER A 513 -44.98 12.74 -17.54
C SER A 513 -46.29 12.27 -18.19
N PHE A 514 -46.21 11.37 -19.18
CA PHE A 514 -47.39 10.82 -19.87
C PHE A 514 -48.04 9.63 -19.14
N ILE A 515 -47.30 8.90 -18.31
CA ILE A 515 -47.82 7.73 -17.57
C ILE A 515 -49.00 8.09 -16.65
N PRO A 516 -48.94 9.13 -15.79
CA PRO A 516 -50.10 9.51 -14.98
C PRO A 516 -51.27 10.02 -15.83
N SER A 517 -50.99 10.69 -16.95
CA SER A 517 -52.04 11.21 -17.86
C SER A 517 -52.79 10.10 -18.60
N ILE A 518 -52.10 9.03 -19.02
CA ILE A 518 -52.71 7.87 -19.67
C ILE A 518 -53.52 7.03 -18.67
N LEU A 519 -53.04 6.87 -17.43
CA LEU A 519 -53.77 6.19 -16.36
C LEU A 519 -55.05 6.94 -15.97
N ILE A 520 -55.01 8.28 -15.92
CA ILE A 520 -56.20 9.12 -15.67
C ILE A 520 -57.20 9.00 -16.82
N LEU A 521 -56.74 9.03 -18.08
CA LEU A 521 -57.61 8.83 -19.24
C LEU A 521 -58.26 7.44 -19.27
N LEU A 522 -57.52 6.39 -18.93
CA LEU A 522 -58.06 5.03 -18.81
C LEU A 522 -59.07 4.90 -17.68
N LEU A 523 -58.83 5.53 -16.52
CA LEU A 523 -59.79 5.58 -15.42
C LEU A 523 -61.08 6.31 -15.82
N VAL A 524 -60.97 7.46 -16.50
CA VAL A 524 -62.14 8.20 -17.00
C VAL A 524 -62.93 7.37 -18.03
N PHE A 525 -62.27 6.63 -18.92
CA PHE A 525 -62.96 5.74 -19.87
C PHE A 525 -63.70 4.58 -19.19
N VAL A 526 -63.13 4.02 -18.12
CA VAL A 526 -63.78 2.95 -17.34
C VAL A 526 -64.99 3.47 -16.56
N PHE A 527 -64.94 4.72 -16.06
CA PHE A 527 -66.08 5.35 -15.38
C PHE A 527 -67.18 5.86 -16.30
N ILE A 528 -66.92 6.05 -17.60
CA ILE A 528 -67.94 6.42 -18.60
C ILE A 528 -68.68 5.19 -19.18
N GLN A 529 -68.13 3.99 -18.96
CA GLN A 529 -68.72 2.71 -19.41
C GLN A 529 -69.48 1.94 -18.31
N GLN A 530 -69.60 2.50 -17.11
CA GLN A 530 -70.56 2.09 -16.07
C GLN A 530 -71.72 3.09 -16.03
#